data_AF-A0A3S3Q8F8-F1
#
_entry.id   AF-A0A3S3Q8F8-F1
#
_cell.length_a   1.000
_cell.length_b   1.000
_cell.length_c   1.000
_cell.angle_alpha   90.00
_cell.angle_beta   90.00
_cell.angle_gamma   90.00
#
_symmetry.space_group_name_H-M   'P 1'
#
loop_
_entity.id
_entity.type
_entity.pdbx_description
1 polymer ?
#
loop_
_entity_poly.entity_id
_entity_poly.type
_entity_poly.pdbx_seq_one_letter_code
_entity_poly.pdbx_strand_id
1 'polypeptide(L)'
;MEKTFQKLRQVNKSLKKCSKELQNIRQLPFYNLFKQETQRKSDEESLNATIQELLAKRAALLEKLKQKIVNAQHTINKQAA
;
A
#
# COMPACT_ATOMS: atom_id res chain seq x y z
N MET A 1 19.65 -3.67 -2.82
CA MET A 1 18.34 -3.97 -2.18
C MET A 1 17.62 -2.72 -1.69
N GLU A 2 18.37 -1.73 -1.22
CA GLU A 2 17.89 -0.47 -0.63
C GLU A 2 16.81 0.28 -1.42
N LYS A 3 16.95 0.44 -2.74
CA LYS A 3 15.92 1.10 -3.57
C LYS A 3 14.55 0.41 -3.52
N THR A 4 14.51 -0.92 -3.44
CA THR A 4 13.25 -1.68 -3.35
C THR A 4 12.63 -1.53 -1.95
N PHE A 5 13.47 -1.52 -0.92
CA PHE A 5 13.04 -1.30 0.47
C PHE A 5 12.49 0.11 0.71
N GLN A 6 13.16 1.15 0.19
CA GLN A 6 12.66 2.53 0.31
C GLN A 6 11.31 2.71 -0.38
N LYS A 7 11.12 2.11 -1.57
CA LYS A 7 9.82 2.09 -2.26
C LYS A 7 8.74 1.39 -1.43
N LEU A 8 9.08 0.26 -0.79
CA LEU A 8 8.15 -0.45 0.10
C LEU A 8 7.75 0.40 1.31
N ARG A 9 8.72 1.09 1.93
CA ARG A 9 8.48 2.01 3.05
C ARG A 9 7.55 3.15 2.64
N GLN A 10 7.74 3.72 1.45
CA GLN A 10 6.87 4.77 0.93
C GLN A 10 5.45 4.27 0.69
N VAL A 11 5.28 3.10 0.06
CA VAL A 11 3.96 2.47 -0.16
C VAL A 11 3.24 2.23 1.17
N ASN A 12 3.94 1.71 2.19
CA ASN A 12 3.37 1.51 3.52
C ASN A 12 2.95 2.83 4.18
N LYS A 13 3.73 3.90 4.01
CA LYS A 13 3.38 5.24 4.50
C LYS A 13 2.10 5.75 3.82
N SER A 14 1.99 5.59 2.51
CA SER A 14 0.78 5.98 1.75
C SER A 14 -0.44 5.17 2.19
N LEU A 15 -0.32 3.84 2.34
CA LEU A 15 -1.41 3.00 2.85
C LEU A 15 -1.91 3.48 4.20
N LYS A 16 -1.01 3.80 5.15
CA LYS A 16 -1.40 4.32 6.46
C LYS A 16 -2.15 5.64 6.37
N LYS A 17 -1.78 6.52 5.42
CA LYS A 17 -2.50 7.78 5.18
C LYS A 17 -3.90 7.50 4.63
N CYS A 18 -4.03 6.68 3.59
CA CYS A 18 -5.31 6.33 3.00
C CYS A 18 -6.26 5.67 4.01
N SER A 19 -5.76 4.77 4.88
CA SER A 19 -6.60 4.17 5.93
C SER A 19 -7.10 5.20 6.94
N LYS A 20 -6.27 6.18 7.32
CA LYS A 20 -6.67 7.26 8.21
C LYS A 20 -7.71 8.17 7.56
N GLU A 21 -7.52 8.48 6.28
CA GLU A 21 -8.44 9.30 5.50
C GLU A 21 -9.80 8.62 5.32
N LEU A 22 -9.82 7.30 5.05
CA LEU A 22 -11.05 6.51 4.99
C LEU A 22 -11.80 6.53 6.32
N GLN A 23 -11.07 6.40 7.44
CA GLN A 23 -11.66 6.52 8.77
C GLN A 23 -12.26 7.92 8.99
N ASN A 24 -11.56 8.98 8.55
CA ASN A 24 -12.07 10.34 8.67
C ASN A 24 -13.35 10.54 7.85
N ILE A 25 -13.38 10.10 6.58
CA ILE A 25 -14.56 10.21 5.70
C ILE A 25 -15.81 9.59 6.35
N ARG A 26 -15.64 8.42 6.97
CA ARG A 26 -16.72 7.70 7.68
C ARG A 26 -17.20 8.42 8.94
N GLN A 27 -16.31 9.13 9.62
CA GLN A 27 -16.60 9.80 10.89
C GLN A 27 -17.01 11.27 10.71
N LEU A 28 -16.80 11.86 9.53
CA LEU A 28 -17.07 13.27 9.27
C LEU A 28 -18.58 13.55 9.23
N PRO A 29 -19.14 14.31 10.18
CA PRO A 29 -20.57 14.63 10.19
C PRO A 29 -20.99 15.51 9.00
N PHE A 30 -20.02 16.15 8.34
CA PHE A 30 -20.21 17.01 7.16
C PHE A 30 -21.13 16.36 6.10
N TYR A 31 -20.84 15.14 5.67
CA TYR A 31 -21.65 14.49 4.63
C TYR A 31 -23.11 14.26 5.05
N ASN A 32 -23.36 14.03 6.34
CA ASN A 32 -24.72 13.87 6.86
C ASN A 32 -25.44 15.23 6.96
N LEU A 33 -24.76 16.24 7.51
CA LEU A 33 -25.31 17.60 7.68
C LEU A 33 -25.68 18.26 6.35
N PHE A 34 -24.90 18.01 5.30
CA PHE A 34 -25.12 18.61 3.97
C PHE A 34 -25.85 17.67 3.00
N LYS A 35 -26.38 16.53 3.46
CA LYS A 35 -27.06 15.51 2.62
C LYS A 35 -26.20 15.02 1.44
N GLN A 36 -24.89 14.90 1.63
CA GLN A 36 -23.90 14.48 0.64
C GLN A 36 -23.44 13.02 0.82
N GLU A 37 -24.27 12.15 1.37
CA GLU A 37 -23.92 10.73 1.61
C GLU A 37 -23.55 9.99 0.32
N THR A 38 -24.13 10.37 -0.83
CA THR A 38 -23.72 9.82 -2.14
C THR A 38 -22.29 10.18 -2.49
N GLN A 39 -21.87 11.42 -2.19
CA GLN A 39 -20.47 11.86 -2.38
C GLN A 39 -19.54 11.10 -1.42
N ARG A 40 -19.95 10.90 -0.15
CA ARG A 40 -19.19 10.09 0.80
C ARG A 40 -18.88 8.70 0.23
N LYS A 41 -19.90 8.02 -0.30
CA LYS A 41 -19.73 6.69 -0.90
C LYS A 41 -18.75 6.72 -2.09
N SER A 42 -18.90 7.70 -2.98
CA SER A 42 -17.99 7.88 -4.12
C SER A 42 -16.53 8.12 -3.67
N ASP A 43 -16.34 8.93 -2.63
CA ASP A 43 -15.01 9.22 -2.08
C ASP A 43 -14.41 7.96 -1.41
N GLU A 44 -15.23 7.20 -0.66
CA GLU A 44 -14.81 5.92 -0.07
C GLU A 44 -14.44 4.89 -1.14
N GLU A 45 -15.20 4.76 -2.22
CA GLU A 45 -14.93 3.85 -3.33
C GLU A 45 -13.61 4.21 -4.02
N SER A 46 -13.41 5.50 -4.33
CA SER A 46 -12.18 6.00 -4.95
C SER A 46 -10.95 5.76 -4.07
N LEU A 47 -11.09 5.98 -2.77
CA LEU A 47 -10.01 5.75 -1.81
C LEU A 47 -9.72 4.26 -1.63
N ASN A 48 -10.75 3.41 -1.61
CA ASN A 48 -10.59 1.96 -1.57
C ASN A 48 -9.89 1.42 -2.83
N ALA A 49 -10.24 1.93 -4.03
CA ALA A 49 -9.54 1.58 -5.27
C ALA A 49 -8.04 1.90 -5.16
N THR A 50 -7.70 3.11 -4.68
CA THR A 50 -6.31 3.53 -4.43
C THR A 50 -5.60 2.61 -3.43
N ILE A 51 -6.29 2.20 -2.36
CA ILE A 51 -5.74 1.25 -1.37
C ILE A 51 -5.42 -0.10 -2.04
N GLN A 52 -6.31 -0.62 -2.88
CA GLN A 52 -6.07 -1.89 -3.58
C GLN A 52 -4.86 -1.82 -4.51
N GLU A 53 -4.70 -0.73 -5.26
CA GLU A 53 -3.52 -0.52 -6.10
C GLU A 53 -2.22 -0.48 -5.28
N LEU A 54 -2.24 0.22 -4.14
CA LEU A 54 -1.09 0.28 -3.23
C LEU A 54 -0.77 -1.08 -2.62
N LEU A 55 -1.79 -1.89 -2.28
CA LEU A 55 -1.60 -3.26 -1.79
C LEU A 55 -1.00 -4.17 -2.85
N ALA A 56 -1.48 -4.11 -4.10
CA ALA A 56 -0.91 -4.85 -5.23
C ALA A 56 0.55 -4.46 -5.45
N LYS A 57 0.86 -3.16 -5.43
CA LYS A 57 2.23 -2.64 -5.54
C LYS A 57 3.11 -3.11 -4.37
N ARG A 58 2.57 -3.16 -3.15
CA ARG A 58 3.28 -3.70 -1.97
C ARG A 58 3.62 -5.17 -2.17
N ALA A 59 2.66 -5.98 -2.62
CA ALA A 59 2.87 -7.41 -2.89
C ALA A 59 3.97 -7.63 -3.93
N ALA A 60 3.91 -6.91 -5.06
CA ALA A 60 4.94 -6.99 -6.11
C ALA A 60 6.35 -6.61 -5.61
N LEU A 61 6.46 -5.59 -4.75
CA LEU A 61 7.74 -5.19 -4.16
C LEU A 61 8.28 -6.24 -3.18
N LEU A 62 7.41 -6.89 -2.41
CA LEU A 62 7.78 -7.98 -1.50
C LEU A 62 8.27 -9.21 -2.26
N GLU A 63 7.57 -9.61 -3.32
CA GLU A 63 8.02 -10.72 -4.19
C GLU A 63 9.37 -10.42 -4.83
N LYS A 64 9.58 -9.18 -5.29
CA LYS A 64 10.90 -8.75 -5.81
C LYS A 64 12.00 -8.80 -4.75
N LEU A 65 11.68 -8.55 -3.48
CA LEU A 65 12.66 -8.69 -2.39
C LEU A 65 12.96 -10.17 -2.11
N LYS A 66 11.94 -11.03 -2.05
CA LYS A 66 12.11 -12.49 -1.89
C LYS A 66 13.02 -13.06 -2.98
N GLN A 67 12.76 -12.74 -4.23
CA GLN A 67 13.58 -13.20 -5.36
C GLN A 67 15.05 -12.75 -5.22
N LYS A 68 15.30 -11.51 -4.79
CA LYS A 68 16.67 -11.02 -4.56
C LYS A 68 17.38 -11.77 -3.44
N ILE A 69 16.66 -12.13 -2.37
CA ILE A 69 17.21 -12.91 -1.26
C ILE A 69 17.56 -14.32 -1.75
N VAL A 70 16.63 -15.00 -2.43
CA VAL A 70 16.85 -16.34 -3.00
C VAL A 70 18.06 -16.35 -3.93
N ASN A 71 18.15 -15.37 -4.84
CA ASN A 71 19.28 -15.26 -5.76
C ASN A 71 20.61 -15.01 -5.01
N ALA A 72 20.61 -14.17 -3.98
CA ALA A 72 21.81 -13.94 -3.17
C ALA A 72 22.25 -15.21 -2.43
N GLN A 73 21.30 -15.99 -1.90
CA GLN A 73 21.57 -17.27 -1.23
C GLN A 73 22.21 -18.29 -2.19
N HIS A 74 21.68 -18.40 -3.42
CA HIS A 74 22.25 -19.27 -4.44
C HIS A 74 23.67 -18.87 -4.85
N THR A 75 23.96 -17.57 -4.93
CA THR A 75 25.32 -17.10 -5.24
C THR A 75 26.31 -17.45 -4.14
N ILE A 76 25.90 -17.30 -2.86
CA ILE A 76 26.74 -17.66 -1.71
C ILE A 76 27.05 -19.16 -1.71
N ASN A 77 26.02 -20.01 -1.92
CA ASN A 77 26.20 -21.47 -1.93
C ASN A 77 27.09 -21.96 -3.09
N LYS A 78 27.13 -21.23 -4.22
CA LYS A 78 28.02 -21.54 -5.36
C LYS A 78 29.47 -21.08 -5.15
N GLN A 79 29.72 -20.13 -4.24
CA GLN A 79 31.07 -19.65 -3.93
C GLN A 79 31.72 -20.44 -2.79
N ALA A 80 30.92 -21.19 -2.01
CA ALA A 80 31.37 -22.01 -0.89
C ALA A 80 31.61 -23.49 -1.28
N ALA A 81 31.34 -23.87 -2.53
CA ALA A 81 31.57 -25.20 -3.11
C ALA A 81 32.68 -25.12 -4.15
#